data_AF-A0A9E2H469-F1
#
_entry.id   AF-A0A9E2H469-F1
#
_cell.length_a   1.000
_cell.length_b   1.000
_cell.length_c   1.000
_cell.angle_alpha   90.00
_cell.angle_beta   90.00
_cell.angle_gamma   90.00
#
_symmetry.space_group_name_H-M   'P 1'
#
loop_
_entity.id
_entity.type
_entity.pdbx_description
1 polymer ?
#
loop_
_entity_poly.entity_id
_entity_poly.type
_entity_poly.pdbx_seq_one_letter_code
_entity_poly.pdbx_strand_id
1 'polypeptide(L)'
;MKELRIYFECLEQAAHFIKPILEQTEEFKKNLFEIKLVKLISNFAVYSRYVAPLVYLKDPDILITVIEDGIEYPLFQLEISTAVFTEDHELQRFDGLVASIENNCIYGKVTPREKTSQSAHGGNIKFNYLTSYKVVYEKFGKLAFHFDWPCDGNGNVVINEEYLSCPREIKPLSLFLYHLITFVLTNRIDFARWLVQFEAHLLKEKIFSHWLEQLNSFKLPDLKKLNTSRTEWKEETNEIHLKINRFGHAMDPERGMLAYYGTVCTTTISKMLFDKNNAAWYKDTPMDGTISKFLSKHGFKTGYDYLYCVLLHTRFRSI
;
A
#
# COMPACT_ATOMS: atom_id res chain seq x y z
N MET A 1 22.74 -18.82 -14.32
CA MET A 1 22.01 -18.84 -13.04
C MET A 1 21.49 -17.44 -12.81
N LYS A 2 20.19 -17.25 -12.59
CA LYS A 2 19.62 -15.92 -12.33
C LYS A 2 19.78 -15.56 -10.85
N GLU A 3 19.90 -14.28 -10.53
CA GLU A 3 19.88 -13.81 -9.13
C GLU A 3 18.51 -13.24 -8.84
N LEU A 4 17.83 -13.79 -7.81
CA LEU A 4 16.60 -13.24 -7.28
C LEU A 4 16.92 -12.50 -5.98
N ARG A 5 16.46 -11.26 -5.84
CA ARG A 5 16.59 -10.51 -4.59
C ARG A 5 15.25 -10.36 -3.91
N ILE A 6 15.27 -10.52 -2.60
CA ILE A 6 14.14 -10.22 -1.71
C ILE A 6 14.59 -9.06 -0.85
N TYR A 7 14.15 -7.87 -1.22
CA TYR A 7 14.25 -6.68 -0.39
C TYR A 7 13.25 -6.75 0.75
N PHE A 8 13.66 -6.40 1.97
CA PHE A 8 12.80 -6.58 3.14
C PHE A 8 12.90 -5.45 4.17
N GLU A 9 11.76 -5.12 4.77
CA GLU A 9 11.69 -4.35 6.01
C GLU A 9 11.92 -5.29 7.22
N CYS A 10 11.19 -6.40 7.30
CA CYS A 10 11.31 -7.39 8.37
C CYS A 10 12.08 -8.63 7.91
N LEU A 11 13.23 -8.91 8.53
CA LEU A 11 14.04 -10.09 8.19
C LEU A 11 13.28 -11.39 8.45
N GLU A 12 12.49 -11.45 9.53
CA GLU A 12 11.75 -12.66 9.90
C GLU A 12 10.74 -13.04 8.80
N GLN A 13 10.00 -12.08 8.26
CA GLN A 13 9.07 -12.29 7.14
C GLN A 13 9.80 -12.72 5.86
N ALA A 14 10.94 -12.09 5.55
CA ALA A 14 11.70 -12.45 4.35
C ALA A 14 12.31 -13.85 4.45
N ALA A 15 12.95 -14.18 5.58
CA ALA A 15 13.72 -15.39 5.77
C ALA A 15 12.88 -16.61 6.10
N HIS A 16 11.76 -16.44 6.81
CA HIS A 16 10.95 -17.54 7.35
C HIS A 16 9.55 -17.65 6.75
N PHE A 17 9.13 -16.68 5.93
CA PHE A 17 7.87 -16.76 5.21
C PHE A 17 8.05 -16.73 3.69
N ILE A 18 8.67 -15.68 3.13
CA ILE A 18 8.79 -15.56 1.66
C ILE A 18 9.83 -16.52 1.09
N LYS A 19 11.07 -16.50 1.60
CA LYS A 19 12.16 -17.35 1.10
C LYS A 19 11.79 -18.85 1.11
N PRO A 20 11.22 -19.42 2.18
CA PRO A 20 10.86 -20.85 2.19
C PRO A 20 9.83 -21.24 1.12
N ILE A 21 8.90 -20.34 0.76
CA ILE A 21 7.97 -20.58 -0.36
C ILE A 21 8.76 -20.71 -1.67
N LEU A 22 9.72 -19.81 -1.91
CA LEU A 22 10.49 -19.83 -3.16
C LEU A 22 11.45 -21.03 -3.23
N GLU A 23 12.01 -21.45 -2.10
CA GLU A 23 12.92 -22.61 -2.03
C GLU A 23 12.22 -23.95 -2.31
N GLN A 24 10.89 -23.99 -2.17
CA GLN A 24 10.08 -25.18 -2.50
C GLN A 24 9.83 -25.34 -4.00
N THR A 25 10.13 -24.32 -4.82
CA THR A 25 10.01 -24.37 -6.29
C THR A 25 10.96 -25.42 -6.90
N GLU A 26 10.56 -26.03 -8.02
CA GLU A 26 11.41 -26.96 -8.75
C GLU A 26 12.61 -26.24 -9.38
N GLU A 27 12.44 -24.98 -9.75
CA GLU A 27 13.49 -24.12 -10.28
C GLU A 27 14.61 -23.88 -9.27
N PHE A 28 14.27 -23.72 -7.98
CA PHE A 28 15.26 -23.57 -6.92
C PHE A 28 16.00 -24.89 -6.68
N LYS A 29 15.26 -26.01 -6.58
CA LYS A 29 15.85 -27.35 -6.41
C LYS A 29 16.80 -27.74 -7.55
N LYS A 30 16.54 -27.24 -8.76
CA LYS A 30 17.40 -27.40 -9.94
C LYS A 30 18.56 -26.39 -10.02
N ASN A 31 18.72 -25.53 -9.01
CA ASN A 31 19.73 -24.47 -8.97
C ASN A 31 19.65 -23.51 -10.18
N LEU A 32 18.46 -23.20 -10.68
CA LEU A 32 18.30 -22.25 -11.79
C LEU A 32 18.54 -20.81 -11.34
N PHE A 33 18.36 -20.55 -10.04
CA PHE A 33 18.55 -19.25 -9.43
C PHE A 33 19.06 -19.34 -8.00
N GLU A 34 19.62 -18.24 -7.52
CA GLU A 34 19.95 -18.02 -6.11
C GLU A 34 19.04 -16.94 -5.50
N ILE A 35 18.82 -17.00 -4.19
CA ILE A 35 18.05 -16.01 -3.44
C ILE A 35 18.98 -15.18 -2.57
N LYS A 36 18.95 -13.86 -2.71
CA LYS A 36 19.64 -12.91 -1.83
C LYS A 36 18.63 -12.08 -1.04
N LEU A 37 18.76 -12.11 0.28
CA LEU A 37 18.00 -11.22 1.16
C LEU A 37 18.74 -9.89 1.27
N VAL A 38 18.05 -8.78 0.99
CA VAL A 38 18.63 -7.43 1.01
C VAL A 38 17.81 -6.53 1.92
N LYS A 39 18.44 -5.95 2.96
CA LYS A 39 17.74 -5.04 3.86
C LYS A 39 17.33 -3.77 3.10
N LEU A 40 16.06 -3.37 3.21
CA LEU A 40 15.61 -2.08 2.72
C LEU A 40 16.19 -0.95 3.57
N ILE A 41 16.65 0.09 2.88
CA ILE A 41 17.11 1.35 3.46
C ILE A 41 16.33 2.47 2.78
N SER A 42 15.83 3.43 3.55
CA SER A 42 15.01 4.55 3.05
C SER A 42 15.86 5.61 2.33
N ASN A 43 16.67 5.19 1.36
CA ASN A 43 17.44 6.02 0.45
C ASN A 43 17.35 5.44 -0.97
N PHE A 44 16.38 5.92 -1.75
CA PHE A 44 16.12 5.44 -3.10
C PHE A 44 17.34 5.53 -4.05
N ALA A 45 18.29 6.43 -3.77
CA ALA A 45 19.45 6.68 -4.64
C ALA A 45 20.44 5.52 -4.72
N VAL A 46 20.38 4.56 -3.79
CA VAL A 46 21.24 3.37 -3.79
C VAL A 46 20.69 2.21 -4.61
N TYR A 47 19.45 2.32 -5.10
CA TYR A 47 18.77 1.25 -5.82
C TYR A 47 18.93 1.39 -7.33
N SER A 48 18.75 0.28 -8.03
CA SER A 48 18.75 0.25 -9.49
C SER A 48 17.65 1.12 -10.08
N ARG A 49 17.80 1.51 -11.34
CA ARG A 49 16.91 2.43 -12.05
C ARG A 49 15.42 2.04 -11.98
N TYR A 50 15.10 0.74 -12.01
CA TYR A 50 13.72 0.28 -11.98
C TYR A 50 13.20 0.01 -10.56
N VAL A 51 14.08 -0.12 -9.56
CA VAL A 51 13.71 -0.31 -8.15
C VAL A 51 13.56 1.03 -7.42
N ALA A 52 14.42 2.01 -7.73
CA ALA A 52 14.44 3.30 -7.04
C ALA A 52 13.08 4.03 -7.04
N PRO A 53 12.28 4.06 -8.13
CA PRO A 53 10.97 4.72 -8.11
C PRO A 53 9.96 4.09 -7.15
N LEU A 54 10.00 2.76 -6.97
CA LEU A 54 9.14 2.04 -6.03
C LEU A 54 9.43 2.51 -4.61
N VAL A 55 10.70 2.42 -4.20
CA VAL A 55 11.18 2.83 -2.87
C VAL A 55 10.99 4.32 -2.63
N TYR A 56 11.16 5.16 -3.66
CA TYR A 56 10.93 6.60 -3.55
C TYR A 56 9.48 6.95 -3.21
N LEU A 57 8.53 6.27 -3.84
CA LEU A 57 7.10 6.52 -3.64
C LEU A 57 6.60 5.87 -2.34
N LYS A 58 7.03 4.64 -2.07
CA LYS A 58 6.62 3.87 -0.90
C LYS A 58 7.66 2.83 -0.52
N ASP A 59 8.07 2.83 0.74
CA ASP A 59 8.88 1.73 1.29
C ASP A 59 7.99 0.45 1.35
N PRO A 60 8.35 -0.62 0.62
CA PRO A 60 7.59 -1.87 0.66
C PRO A 60 8.00 -2.73 1.85
N ASP A 61 7.11 -3.60 2.33
CA ASP A 61 7.48 -4.55 3.39
C ASP A 61 8.38 -5.67 2.82
N ILE A 62 8.01 -6.15 1.61
CA ILE A 62 8.81 -7.04 0.78
C ILE A 62 8.77 -6.56 -0.68
N LEU A 63 9.93 -6.57 -1.35
CA LEU A 63 10.02 -6.38 -2.80
C LEU A 63 10.90 -7.48 -3.42
N ILE A 64 10.33 -8.23 -4.35
CA ILE A 64 11.02 -9.29 -5.10
C ILE A 64 11.46 -8.73 -6.45
N THR A 65 12.75 -8.87 -6.76
CA THR A 65 13.34 -8.50 -8.06
C THR A 65 14.15 -9.66 -8.64
N VAL A 66 14.40 -9.60 -9.94
CA VAL A 66 15.31 -10.52 -10.65
C VAL A 66 16.35 -9.74 -11.41
N ILE A 67 17.57 -10.28 -11.44
CA ILE A 67 18.66 -9.76 -12.27
C ILE A 67 18.84 -10.65 -13.49
N GLU A 68 18.71 -10.04 -14.65
CA GLU A 68 18.92 -10.66 -15.95
C GLU A 68 19.75 -9.72 -16.83
N ASP A 69 20.85 -10.24 -17.40
CA ASP A 69 21.81 -9.49 -18.22
C ASP A 69 22.34 -8.20 -17.55
N GLY A 70 22.54 -8.23 -16.23
CA GLY A 70 23.04 -7.10 -15.44
C GLY A 70 22.00 -6.01 -15.16
N ILE A 71 20.74 -6.21 -15.55
CA ILE A 71 19.63 -5.31 -15.28
C ILE A 71 18.72 -5.94 -14.24
N GLU A 72 18.35 -5.15 -13.23
CA GLU A 72 17.45 -5.56 -12.17
C GLU A 72 16.02 -5.10 -12.46
N TYR A 73 15.08 -6.04 -12.45
CA TYR A 73 13.67 -5.80 -12.74
C TYR A 73 12.82 -6.09 -11.50
N PRO A 74 11.95 -5.15 -11.07
CA PRO A 74 10.98 -5.43 -10.02
C PRO A 74 9.90 -6.38 -10.55
N LEU A 75 9.56 -7.37 -9.74
CA LEU A 75 8.54 -8.36 -10.08
C LEU A 75 7.30 -8.19 -9.23
N PHE A 76 7.49 -8.16 -7.90
CA PHE A 76 6.38 -8.18 -6.97
C PHE A 76 6.69 -7.41 -5.69
N GLN A 77 5.83 -6.44 -5.38
CA GLN A 77 5.79 -5.74 -4.11
C GLN A 77 4.67 -6.34 -3.25
N LEU A 78 5.00 -6.64 -2.00
CA LEU A 78 4.07 -7.16 -1.02
C LEU A 78 4.03 -6.25 0.20
N GLU A 79 2.83 -5.80 0.56
CA GLU A 79 2.54 -5.21 1.86
C GLU A 79 1.91 -6.26 2.78
N ILE A 80 2.25 -6.23 4.07
CA ILE A 80 1.81 -7.17 5.10
C ILE A 80 1.29 -6.36 6.29
N SER A 81 -0.01 -6.47 6.57
CA SER A 81 -0.66 -5.77 7.66
C SER A 81 -1.45 -6.73 8.53
N THR A 82 -1.32 -6.57 9.84
CA THR A 82 -2.18 -7.23 10.83
C THR A 82 -3.30 -6.30 11.31
N ALA A 83 -3.43 -5.10 10.75
CA ALA A 83 -4.41 -4.13 11.20
C ALA A 83 -5.86 -4.60 10.96
N VAL A 84 -6.80 -4.06 11.74
CA VAL A 84 -8.22 -4.24 11.46
C VAL A 84 -8.52 -3.64 10.09
N PHE A 85 -9.29 -4.36 9.28
CA PHE A 85 -9.70 -3.88 7.97
C PHE A 85 -10.62 -2.65 8.13
N THR A 86 -10.15 -1.48 7.68
CA THR A 86 -10.93 -0.24 7.70
C THR A 86 -10.64 0.58 6.45
N GLU A 87 -11.58 1.44 6.05
CA GLU A 87 -11.40 2.38 4.93
C GLU A 87 -10.09 3.17 5.04
N ASP A 88 -9.80 3.75 6.21
CA ASP A 88 -8.59 4.55 6.43
C ASP A 88 -7.32 3.73 6.18
N HIS A 89 -7.25 2.50 6.69
CA HIS A 89 -6.08 1.63 6.51
C HIS A 89 -5.90 1.20 5.05
N GLU A 90 -6.99 0.96 4.33
CA GLU A 90 -6.92 0.60 2.90
C GLU A 90 -6.51 1.79 2.03
N LEU A 91 -7.12 2.95 2.26
CA LEU A 91 -6.83 4.14 1.47
C LEU A 91 -5.43 4.69 1.79
N GLN A 92 -4.98 4.63 3.05
CA GLN A 92 -3.63 5.03 3.46
C GLN A 92 -2.52 4.28 2.70
N ARG A 93 -2.79 3.06 2.27
CA ARG A 93 -1.85 2.17 1.59
C ARG A 93 -2.04 2.14 0.07
N PHE A 94 -2.95 2.95 -0.46
CA PHE A 94 -3.20 3.00 -1.90
C PHE A 94 -2.01 3.54 -2.69
N ASP A 95 -1.16 4.35 -2.07
CA ASP A 95 0.09 4.86 -2.64
C ASP A 95 1.07 3.74 -3.03
N GLY A 96 1.21 2.69 -2.21
CA GLY A 96 2.03 1.52 -2.54
C GLY A 96 1.53 0.75 -3.76
N LEU A 97 0.20 0.67 -3.89
CA LEU A 97 -0.44 0.02 -5.03
C LEU A 97 -0.18 0.81 -6.33
N VAL A 98 -0.33 2.14 -6.31
CA VAL A 98 0.02 3.00 -7.46
C VAL A 98 1.51 2.89 -7.80
N ALA A 99 2.38 2.94 -6.78
CA ALA A 99 3.83 2.83 -6.95
C ALA A 99 4.22 1.56 -7.71
N SER A 100 3.64 0.41 -7.36
CA SER A 100 3.87 -0.85 -8.07
C SER A 100 3.44 -0.80 -9.54
N ILE A 101 2.18 -0.41 -9.77
CA ILE A 101 1.55 -0.48 -11.09
C ILE A 101 2.17 0.46 -12.11
N GLU A 102 2.57 1.66 -11.70
CA GLU A 102 3.26 2.61 -12.57
C GLU A 102 4.69 2.18 -12.90
N ASN A 103 5.30 1.34 -12.06
CA ASN A 103 6.70 0.88 -12.21
C ASN A 103 6.83 -0.58 -12.67
N ASN A 104 5.85 -1.07 -13.43
CA ASN A 104 5.87 -2.40 -14.05
C ASN A 104 6.08 -3.55 -13.05
N CYS A 105 5.53 -3.40 -11.85
CA CYS A 105 5.63 -4.35 -10.74
C CYS A 105 4.22 -4.77 -10.30
N ILE A 106 4.04 -6.03 -9.92
CA ILE A 106 2.76 -6.51 -9.39
C ILE A 106 2.65 -6.12 -7.91
N TYR A 107 1.48 -5.62 -7.52
CA TYR A 107 1.17 -5.35 -6.13
C TYR A 107 0.39 -6.49 -5.48
N GLY A 108 0.80 -6.87 -4.28
CA GLY A 108 0.07 -7.75 -3.38
C GLY A 108 -0.06 -7.16 -1.99
N LYS A 109 -1.17 -7.45 -1.31
CA LYS A 109 -1.35 -7.12 0.10
C LYS A 109 -1.84 -8.31 0.88
N VAL A 110 -1.15 -8.64 1.97
CA VAL A 110 -1.58 -9.59 2.98
C VAL A 110 -2.24 -8.81 4.11
N THR A 111 -3.54 -9.02 4.31
CA THR A 111 -4.27 -8.39 5.42
C THR A 111 -5.48 -9.24 5.80
N PRO A 112 -5.89 -9.27 7.09
CA PRO A 112 -7.08 -10.00 7.48
C PRO A 112 -8.34 -9.26 7.04
N ARG A 113 -9.32 -9.99 6.50
CA ARG A 113 -10.65 -9.43 6.19
C ARG A 113 -11.60 -9.42 7.38
N GLU A 114 -11.43 -10.37 8.31
CA GLU A 114 -12.41 -10.65 9.36
C GLU A 114 -11.91 -10.26 10.77
N LYS A 115 -10.72 -9.66 10.88
CA LYS A 115 -10.17 -9.22 12.16
C LYS A 115 -11.08 -8.18 12.80
N THR A 116 -11.49 -8.42 14.04
CA THR A 116 -12.32 -7.53 14.82
C THR A 116 -11.47 -6.58 15.66
N SER A 117 -11.91 -5.32 15.80
CA SER A 117 -11.28 -4.39 16.73
C SER A 117 -11.71 -4.72 18.16
N GLN A 118 -10.76 -4.75 19.09
CA GLN A 118 -11.06 -4.81 20.53
C GLN A 118 -11.40 -3.43 21.12
N SER A 119 -11.23 -2.34 20.35
CA SER A 119 -11.50 -0.97 20.80
C SER A 119 -12.80 -0.41 20.23
N ALA A 120 -13.47 0.46 21.00
CA ALA A 120 -14.73 1.13 20.61
C ALA A 120 -14.57 2.21 19.53
N HIS A 121 -13.32 2.60 19.22
CA HIS A 121 -12.99 3.55 18.17
C HIS A 121 -12.50 2.78 16.94
N GLY A 122 -13.25 2.85 15.83
CA GLY A 122 -12.89 2.18 14.59
C GLY A 122 -13.24 3.05 13.38
N GLY A 123 -12.41 2.96 12.34
CA GLY A 123 -12.72 3.50 11.01
C GLY A 123 -13.92 2.78 10.39
N ASN A 124 -14.32 3.19 9.18
CA ASN A 124 -15.45 2.59 8.49
C ASN A 124 -15.17 1.11 8.13
N ILE A 125 -15.76 0.18 8.88
CA ILE A 125 -15.65 -1.28 8.68
C ILE A 125 -16.54 -1.81 7.55
N LYS A 126 -17.41 -0.98 6.96
CA LYS A 126 -18.29 -1.37 5.84
C LYS A 126 -17.62 -1.16 4.48
N PHE A 127 -16.39 -0.65 4.46
CA PHE A 127 -15.62 -0.50 3.23
C PHE A 127 -15.39 -1.87 2.58
N ASN A 128 -15.56 -1.96 1.27
CA ASN A 128 -15.33 -3.21 0.56
C ASN A 128 -13.87 -3.27 0.12
N TYR A 129 -13.17 -4.33 0.53
CA TYR A 129 -11.77 -4.57 0.17
C TYR A 129 -11.48 -4.60 -1.33
N LEU A 130 -12.48 -4.93 -2.17
CA LEU A 130 -12.35 -4.90 -3.62
C LEU A 130 -12.18 -3.48 -4.19
N THR A 131 -12.55 -2.43 -3.44
CA THR A 131 -12.61 -1.04 -3.94
C THR A 131 -11.26 -0.57 -4.50
N SER A 132 -10.18 -0.70 -3.73
CA SER A 132 -8.85 -0.25 -4.16
C SER A 132 -8.35 -0.99 -5.40
N TYR A 133 -8.53 -2.31 -5.44
CA TYR A 133 -8.10 -3.15 -6.57
C TYR A 133 -8.93 -2.87 -7.83
N LYS A 134 -10.23 -2.63 -7.66
CA LYS A 134 -11.13 -2.30 -8.76
C LYS A 134 -10.78 -0.96 -9.41
N VAL A 135 -10.49 0.07 -8.61
CA VAL A 135 -10.09 1.39 -9.10
C VAL A 135 -8.90 1.28 -10.05
N VAL A 136 -7.88 0.55 -9.62
CA VAL A 136 -6.67 0.39 -10.41
C VAL A 136 -6.88 -0.48 -11.62
N TYR A 137 -7.65 -1.55 -11.49
CA TYR A 137 -7.96 -2.40 -12.62
C TYR A 137 -8.71 -1.62 -13.71
N GLU A 138 -9.69 -0.77 -13.36
CA GLU A 138 -10.39 0.07 -14.33
C GLU A 138 -9.50 1.19 -14.92
N LYS A 139 -8.60 1.77 -14.11
CA LYS A 139 -7.75 2.88 -14.55
C LYS A 139 -6.58 2.42 -15.43
N PHE A 140 -5.90 1.36 -15.04
CA PHE A 140 -4.63 0.93 -15.62
C PHE A 140 -4.71 -0.38 -16.38
N GLY A 141 -5.80 -1.14 -16.24
CA GLY A 141 -5.95 -2.47 -16.84
C GLY A 141 -5.00 -3.52 -16.28
N LYS A 142 -4.45 -3.30 -15.08
CA LYS A 142 -3.49 -4.20 -14.41
C LYS A 142 -4.08 -4.82 -13.15
N LEU A 143 -3.71 -6.05 -12.86
CA LEU A 143 -4.15 -6.75 -11.66
C LEU A 143 -3.25 -6.48 -10.46
N ALA A 144 -3.90 -6.26 -9.32
CA ALA A 144 -3.31 -6.26 -8.00
C ALA A 144 -4.09 -7.24 -7.12
N PHE A 145 -3.44 -7.79 -6.09
CA PHE A 145 -3.97 -8.94 -5.37
C PHE A 145 -4.12 -8.69 -3.88
N HIS A 146 -5.27 -9.09 -3.35
CA HIS A 146 -5.48 -9.23 -1.91
C HIS A 146 -5.26 -10.69 -1.52
N PHE A 147 -4.42 -10.92 -0.53
CA PHE A 147 -4.20 -12.22 0.09
C PHE A 147 -4.73 -12.17 1.52
N ASP A 148 -5.77 -12.95 1.80
CA ASP A 148 -6.40 -12.94 3.12
C ASP A 148 -5.47 -13.58 4.16
N TRP A 149 -5.22 -12.87 5.27
CA TRP A 149 -4.55 -13.41 6.44
C TRP A 149 -5.62 -14.03 7.35
N PRO A 150 -5.69 -15.37 7.46
CA PRO A 150 -6.75 -16.02 8.23
C PRO A 150 -6.75 -15.60 9.71
N CYS A 151 -7.94 -15.51 10.29
CA CYS A 151 -8.14 -15.27 11.71
C CYS A 151 -8.55 -16.54 12.47
N ASP A 152 -8.23 -16.58 13.77
CA ASP A 152 -8.71 -17.59 14.72
C ASP A 152 -10.15 -17.29 15.17
N GLY A 153 -10.71 -18.18 16.00
CA GLY A 153 -12.07 -18.01 16.54
C GLY A 153 -12.25 -16.78 17.46
N ASN A 154 -11.16 -16.12 17.87
CA ASN A 154 -11.16 -14.90 18.67
C ASN A 154 -10.97 -13.64 17.81
N GLY A 155 -10.85 -13.78 16.49
CA GLY A 155 -10.61 -12.68 15.56
C GLY A 155 -9.16 -12.21 15.49
N ASN A 156 -8.19 -12.95 16.05
CA ASN A 156 -6.76 -12.65 15.92
C ASN A 156 -6.19 -13.31 14.65
N VAL A 157 -5.18 -12.71 14.04
CA VAL A 157 -4.49 -13.33 12.90
C VAL A 157 -3.80 -14.65 13.32
N VAL A 158 -3.87 -15.67 12.46
CA VAL A 158 -3.19 -16.95 12.68
C VAL A 158 -1.74 -16.81 12.27
N ILE A 159 -0.84 -16.87 13.25
CA ILE A 159 0.61 -16.69 13.08
C ILE A 159 1.37 -18.02 13.11
N ASN A 160 2.60 -17.97 12.63
CA ASN A 160 3.58 -19.03 12.86
C ASN A 160 4.04 -19.00 14.34
N GLU A 161 4.12 -20.16 14.98
CA GLU A 161 4.44 -20.28 16.41
C GLU A 161 5.92 -20.01 16.73
N GLU A 162 6.81 -20.23 15.76
CA GLU A 162 8.25 -19.95 15.88
C GLU A 162 8.60 -18.53 15.40
N TYR A 163 7.86 -18.01 14.42
CA TYR A 163 8.12 -16.73 13.75
C TYR A 163 6.90 -15.82 13.84
N LEU A 164 6.76 -15.10 14.95
CA LEU A 164 5.53 -14.41 15.34
C LEU A 164 5.10 -13.28 14.36
N SER A 165 6.03 -12.75 13.57
CA SER A 165 5.75 -11.73 12.55
C SER A 165 5.23 -12.33 11.24
N CYS A 166 5.17 -13.66 11.14
CA CYS A 166 4.80 -14.39 9.93
C CYS A 166 3.39 -15.00 10.05
N PRO A 167 2.60 -15.01 8.97
CA PRO A 167 1.43 -15.87 8.90
C PRO A 167 1.84 -17.33 8.95
N ARG A 168 0.96 -18.19 9.47
CA ARG A 168 1.19 -19.65 9.44
C ARG A 168 1.25 -20.19 8.01
N GLU A 169 0.27 -19.82 7.20
CA GLU A 169 0.19 -20.20 5.78
C GLU A 169 -0.76 -19.24 5.05
N ILE A 170 -0.41 -18.85 3.83
CA ILE A 170 -1.29 -18.11 2.91
C ILE A 170 -1.22 -18.78 1.54
N LYS A 171 -2.01 -19.84 1.35
CA LYS A 171 -1.97 -20.68 0.14
C LYS A 171 -2.07 -19.89 -1.18
N PRO A 172 -2.96 -18.89 -1.32
CA PRO A 172 -3.05 -18.13 -2.57
C PRO A 172 -1.78 -17.33 -2.88
N LEU A 173 -1.09 -16.81 -1.85
CA LEU A 173 0.19 -16.12 -2.04
C LEU A 173 1.29 -17.11 -2.42
N SER A 174 1.36 -18.28 -1.76
CA SER A 174 2.33 -19.31 -2.13
C SER A 174 2.16 -19.74 -3.59
N LEU A 175 0.92 -20.00 -4.01
CA LEU A 175 0.59 -20.35 -5.40
C LEU A 175 0.98 -19.24 -6.38
N PHE A 176 0.66 -17.98 -6.05
CA PHE A 176 1.06 -16.83 -6.86
C PHE A 176 2.58 -16.77 -7.04
N LEU A 177 3.35 -16.89 -5.96
CA LEU A 177 4.81 -16.83 -5.98
C LEU A 177 5.41 -18.00 -6.76
N TYR A 178 4.84 -19.20 -6.65
CA TYR A 178 5.25 -20.35 -7.47
C TYR A 178 5.10 -20.04 -8.96
N HIS A 179 3.92 -19.58 -9.40
CA HIS A 179 3.72 -19.24 -10.80
C HIS A 179 4.62 -18.10 -11.27
N LEU A 180 4.83 -17.08 -10.43
CA LEU A 180 5.69 -15.94 -10.77
C LEU A 180 7.12 -16.40 -11.03
N ILE A 181 7.71 -17.17 -10.10
CA ILE A 181 9.08 -17.65 -10.25
C ILE A 181 9.22 -18.63 -11.41
N THR A 182 8.31 -19.58 -11.57
CA THR A 182 8.31 -20.48 -12.74
C THR A 182 8.23 -19.69 -14.04
N PHE A 183 7.33 -18.71 -14.14
CA PHE A 183 7.19 -17.88 -15.34
C PHE A 183 8.48 -17.11 -15.65
N VAL A 184 9.12 -16.55 -14.61
CA VAL A 184 10.29 -15.69 -14.75
C VAL A 184 11.58 -16.47 -15.10
N LEU A 185 11.71 -17.68 -14.58
CA LEU A 185 12.96 -18.44 -14.69
C LEU A 185 12.99 -19.43 -15.86
N THR A 186 11.83 -19.85 -16.37
CA THR A 186 11.76 -20.82 -17.46
C THR A 186 11.88 -20.19 -18.86
N ASN A 187 11.66 -18.89 -18.98
CA ASN A 187 11.63 -18.19 -20.25
C ASN A 187 12.62 -17.00 -20.27
N ARG A 188 13.08 -16.63 -21.47
CA ARG A 188 13.62 -15.29 -21.70
C ARG A 188 12.44 -14.31 -21.69
N ILE A 189 12.36 -13.48 -20.65
CA ILE A 189 11.21 -12.61 -20.45
C ILE A 189 11.37 -11.34 -21.27
N ASP A 190 10.31 -10.98 -21.99
CA ASP A 190 10.16 -9.62 -22.48
C ASP A 190 9.60 -8.74 -21.37
N PHE A 191 10.49 -8.09 -20.60
CA PHE A 191 10.10 -7.23 -19.48
C PHE A 191 9.27 -6.00 -19.89
N ALA A 192 9.09 -5.71 -21.18
CA ALA A 192 8.12 -4.71 -21.62
C ALA A 192 6.67 -5.23 -21.63
N ARG A 193 6.48 -6.55 -21.74
CA ARG A 193 5.15 -7.20 -21.89
C ARG A 193 4.87 -8.29 -20.86
N TRP A 194 5.81 -8.55 -19.97
CA TRP A 194 5.77 -9.69 -19.05
C TRP A 194 4.53 -9.71 -18.16
N LEU A 195 4.06 -8.55 -17.69
CA LEU A 195 2.87 -8.45 -16.84
C LEU A 195 1.64 -9.06 -17.53
N VAL A 196 1.38 -8.64 -18.78
CA VAL A 196 0.22 -9.14 -19.55
C VAL A 196 0.34 -10.65 -19.81
N GLN A 197 1.55 -11.12 -20.12
CA GLN A 197 1.80 -12.54 -20.35
C GLN A 197 1.65 -13.37 -19.07
N PHE A 198 2.16 -12.85 -17.95
CA PHE A 198 2.05 -13.50 -16.66
C PHE A 198 0.62 -13.51 -16.16
N GLU A 199 -0.13 -12.42 -16.29
CA GLU A 199 -1.55 -12.36 -15.96
C GLU A 199 -2.36 -13.40 -16.76
N ALA A 200 -2.15 -13.49 -18.07
CA ALA A 200 -2.81 -14.50 -18.91
C ALA A 200 -2.47 -15.94 -18.49
N HIS A 201 -1.25 -16.19 -17.99
CA HIS A 201 -0.85 -17.48 -17.44
C HIS A 201 -1.51 -17.73 -16.08
N LEU A 202 -1.48 -16.75 -15.18
CA LEU A 202 -1.99 -16.82 -13.82
C LEU A 202 -3.51 -17.04 -13.80
N LEU A 203 -4.25 -16.41 -14.71
CA LEU A 203 -5.71 -16.53 -14.83
C LEU A 203 -6.20 -17.92 -15.28
N LYS A 204 -5.30 -18.85 -15.64
CA LYS A 204 -5.67 -20.26 -15.83
C LYS A 204 -5.99 -20.95 -14.51
N GLU A 205 -5.44 -20.46 -13.40
CA GLU A 205 -5.75 -20.95 -12.07
C GLU A 205 -7.09 -20.39 -11.59
N LYS A 206 -7.95 -21.29 -11.11
CA LYS A 206 -9.34 -20.97 -10.72
C LYS A 206 -9.44 -19.84 -9.68
N ILE A 207 -8.49 -19.76 -8.76
CA ILE A 207 -8.51 -18.75 -7.70
C ILE A 207 -8.29 -17.33 -8.24
N PHE A 208 -7.41 -17.18 -9.22
CA PHE A 208 -7.10 -15.87 -9.81
C PHE A 208 -8.12 -15.47 -10.88
N SER A 209 -8.69 -16.42 -11.62
CA SER A 209 -9.84 -16.12 -12.49
C SER A 209 -11.07 -15.70 -11.68
N HIS A 210 -11.34 -16.36 -10.54
CA HIS A 210 -12.40 -15.93 -9.65
C HIS A 210 -12.16 -14.52 -9.06
N TRP A 211 -10.92 -14.19 -8.72
CA TRP A 211 -10.55 -12.82 -8.31
C TRP A 211 -10.91 -11.78 -9.39
N LEU A 212 -10.57 -12.05 -10.64
CA LEU A 212 -10.91 -11.18 -11.77
C LEU A 212 -12.44 -11.06 -11.95
N GLU A 213 -13.20 -12.15 -11.79
CA GLU A 213 -14.67 -12.12 -11.83
C GLU A 213 -15.26 -11.24 -10.72
N GLN A 214 -14.71 -11.30 -9.50
CA GLN A 214 -15.10 -10.43 -8.40
C GLN A 214 -14.86 -8.95 -8.72
N LEU A 215 -13.70 -8.61 -9.32
CA LEU A 215 -13.43 -7.24 -9.75
C LEU A 215 -14.36 -6.79 -10.89
N ASN A 216 -14.65 -7.67 -11.86
CA ASN A 216 -15.54 -7.34 -12.97
C ASN A 216 -16.99 -7.12 -12.51
N SER A 217 -17.44 -7.88 -11.51
CA SER A 217 -18.80 -7.78 -10.96
C SER A 217 -18.97 -6.67 -9.93
N PHE A 218 -17.90 -6.26 -9.26
CA PHE A 218 -17.94 -5.19 -8.26
C PHE A 218 -18.13 -3.82 -8.92
N LYS A 219 -19.05 -3.02 -8.38
CA LYS A 219 -19.28 -1.63 -8.82
C LYS A 219 -18.66 -0.68 -7.82
N LEU A 220 -17.84 0.24 -8.31
CA LEU A 220 -17.27 1.28 -7.47
C LEU A 220 -18.38 2.16 -6.86
N PRO A 221 -18.20 2.65 -5.62
CA PRO A 221 -19.10 3.62 -5.02
C PRO A 221 -19.21 4.90 -5.88
N ASP A 222 -20.42 5.47 -5.91
CA ASP A 222 -20.66 6.73 -6.62
C ASP A 222 -20.02 7.90 -5.86
N LEU A 223 -18.91 8.40 -6.38
CA LEU A 223 -18.16 9.51 -5.78
C LEU A 223 -18.95 10.83 -5.75
N LYS A 224 -19.97 10.99 -6.61
CA LYS A 224 -20.80 12.21 -6.64
C LYS A 224 -21.62 12.40 -5.36
N LYS A 225 -21.76 11.34 -4.57
CA LYS A 225 -22.47 11.36 -3.28
C LYS A 225 -21.56 11.70 -2.10
N LEU A 226 -20.26 11.91 -2.32
CA LEU A 226 -19.33 12.20 -1.24
C LEU A 226 -19.56 13.62 -0.71
N ASN A 227 -20.00 13.70 0.54
CA ASN A 227 -20.05 14.93 1.32
C ASN A 227 -19.77 14.59 2.79
N THR A 228 -18.50 14.53 3.15
CA THR A 228 -18.00 14.14 4.46
C THR A 228 -17.09 15.23 5.06
N SER A 229 -16.62 14.99 6.29
CA SER A 229 -15.59 15.82 6.92
C SER A 229 -14.24 15.80 6.19
N ARG A 230 -14.00 14.78 5.34
CA ARG A 230 -12.75 14.60 4.58
C ARG A 230 -12.90 14.78 3.08
N THR A 231 -14.10 14.66 2.52
CA THR A 231 -14.32 14.69 1.07
C THR A 231 -15.57 15.46 0.71
N GLU A 232 -15.58 16.11 -0.46
CA GLU A 232 -16.75 16.78 -0.98
C GLU A 232 -16.71 16.81 -2.49
N TRP A 233 -17.76 16.29 -3.13
CA TRP A 233 -17.92 16.42 -4.57
C TRP A 233 -18.53 17.79 -4.93
N LYS A 234 -17.93 18.48 -5.90
CA LYS A 234 -18.48 19.70 -6.47
C LYS A 234 -19.04 19.42 -7.85
N GLU A 235 -20.37 19.42 -7.96
CA GLU A 235 -21.07 19.13 -9.22
C GLU A 235 -20.80 20.19 -10.29
N GLU A 236 -20.80 21.47 -9.93
CA GLU A 236 -20.59 22.60 -10.84
C GLU A 236 -19.25 22.55 -11.57
N THR A 237 -18.19 22.10 -10.88
CA THR A 237 -16.82 22.03 -11.39
C THR A 237 -16.36 20.60 -11.71
N ASN A 238 -17.22 19.60 -11.47
CA ASN A 238 -16.94 18.18 -11.68
C ASN A 238 -15.60 17.72 -11.05
N GLU A 239 -15.37 18.12 -9.80
CA GLU A 239 -14.13 17.86 -9.07
C GLU A 239 -14.40 17.33 -7.65
N ILE A 240 -13.46 16.55 -7.13
CA ILE A 240 -13.47 16.12 -5.74
C ILE A 240 -12.57 17.04 -4.91
N HIS A 241 -13.09 17.54 -3.79
CA HIS A 241 -12.32 18.28 -2.79
C HIS A 241 -11.92 17.32 -1.67
N LEU A 242 -10.62 17.08 -1.52
CA LEU A 242 -10.08 16.33 -0.39
C LEU A 242 -9.64 17.30 0.70
N LYS A 243 -10.27 17.19 1.86
CA LYS A 243 -10.10 18.05 3.04
C LYS A 243 -9.03 17.44 3.96
N ILE A 244 -7.84 18.05 4.00
CA ILE A 244 -6.71 17.66 4.83
C ILE A 244 -6.81 18.39 6.15
N ASN A 245 -7.03 17.64 7.23
CA ASN A 245 -7.32 18.18 8.56
C ASN A 245 -6.24 17.81 9.61
N ARG A 246 -5.13 17.20 9.18
CA ARG A 246 -4.03 16.69 10.01
C ARG A 246 -2.69 17.11 9.42
N PHE A 247 -1.64 17.16 10.26
CA PHE A 247 -0.29 17.54 9.87
C PHE A 247 0.76 16.52 10.37
N GLY A 248 1.92 16.46 9.72
CA GLY A 248 3.01 15.56 10.11
C GLY A 248 2.71 14.08 9.82
N HIS A 249 3.17 13.17 10.69
CA HIS A 249 2.91 11.72 10.55
C HIS A 249 1.42 11.35 10.65
N ALA A 250 0.59 12.25 11.16
CA ALA A 250 -0.86 12.05 11.20
C ALA A 250 -1.54 12.25 9.83
N MET A 251 -0.81 12.74 8.80
CA MET A 251 -1.28 12.89 7.42
C MET A 251 -1.25 11.61 6.60
N ASP A 252 -0.71 10.51 7.12
CA ASP A 252 -0.51 9.29 6.34
C ASP A 252 -1.80 8.78 5.67
N PRO A 253 -2.97 8.78 6.35
CA PRO A 253 -4.24 8.48 5.70
C PRO A 253 -4.55 9.43 4.53
N GLU A 254 -4.39 10.73 4.73
CA GLU A 254 -4.65 11.75 3.71
C GLU A 254 -3.70 11.64 2.51
N ARG A 255 -2.45 11.19 2.71
CA ARG A 255 -1.49 10.92 1.62
C ARG A 255 -1.96 9.79 0.72
N GLY A 256 -2.36 8.66 1.30
CA GLY A 256 -2.92 7.55 0.52
C GLY A 256 -4.27 7.91 -0.14
N MET A 257 -5.11 8.68 0.54
CA MET A 257 -6.35 9.22 -0.03
C MET A 257 -6.10 10.15 -1.24
N LEU A 258 -5.04 10.98 -1.21
CA LEU A 258 -4.65 11.79 -2.37
C LEU A 258 -4.33 10.91 -3.58
N ALA A 259 -3.57 9.83 -3.39
CA ALA A 259 -3.27 8.88 -4.46
C ALA A 259 -4.55 8.21 -4.98
N TYR A 260 -5.45 7.78 -4.08
CA TYR A 260 -6.72 7.17 -4.43
C TYR A 260 -7.61 8.11 -5.26
N TYR A 261 -7.95 9.28 -4.72
CA TYR A 261 -8.84 10.22 -5.41
C TYR A 261 -8.19 10.82 -6.66
N GLY A 262 -6.88 11.03 -6.67
CA GLY A 262 -6.14 11.40 -7.88
C GLY A 262 -6.18 10.33 -8.99
N THR A 263 -6.38 9.06 -8.61
CA THR A 263 -6.51 7.96 -9.56
C THR A 263 -7.93 7.85 -10.12
N VAL A 264 -8.95 7.94 -9.25
CA VAL A 264 -10.36 7.76 -9.64
C VAL A 264 -10.94 9.01 -10.32
N CYS A 265 -10.55 10.20 -9.87
CA CYS A 265 -11.10 11.47 -10.36
C CYS A 265 -10.15 12.13 -11.36
N THR A 266 -10.71 12.76 -12.39
CA THR A 266 -9.94 13.59 -13.33
C THR A 266 -9.31 14.80 -12.64
N THR A 267 -10.06 15.42 -11.72
CA THR A 267 -9.65 16.61 -10.99
C THR A 267 -9.86 16.39 -9.50
N THR A 268 -8.76 16.42 -8.75
CA THR A 268 -8.75 16.36 -7.28
C THR A 268 -8.13 17.64 -6.75
N ILE A 269 -8.89 18.40 -5.96
CA ILE A 269 -8.42 19.59 -5.27
C ILE A 269 -8.12 19.23 -3.82
N SER A 270 -6.85 19.30 -3.44
CA SER A 270 -6.46 19.20 -2.04
C SER A 270 -6.71 20.53 -1.34
N LYS A 271 -7.45 20.48 -0.22
CA LYS A 271 -7.76 21.64 0.62
C LYS A 271 -7.28 21.38 2.03
N MET A 272 -6.31 22.15 2.50
CA MET A 272 -6.00 22.17 3.92
C MET A 272 -7.11 22.92 4.65
N LEU A 273 -7.74 22.27 5.64
CA LEU A 273 -8.74 22.92 6.48
C LEU A 273 -8.16 23.26 7.85
N PHE A 274 -8.30 24.52 8.21
CA PHE A 274 -7.98 25.03 9.53
C PHE A 274 -9.29 25.45 10.18
N ASP A 275 -9.69 24.72 11.20
CA ASP A 275 -10.88 25.04 11.96
C ASP A 275 -10.48 25.27 13.41
N LYS A 276 -10.87 26.44 13.93
CA LYS A 276 -10.68 26.82 15.34
C LYS A 276 -11.39 25.87 16.31
N ASN A 277 -12.41 25.16 15.84
CA ASN A 277 -13.18 24.19 16.63
C ASN A 277 -12.65 22.76 16.47
N ASN A 278 -11.69 22.53 15.56
CA ASN A 278 -11.10 21.22 15.33
C ASN A 278 -9.59 21.29 15.54
N ALA A 279 -9.10 20.80 16.68
CA ALA A 279 -7.68 20.81 16.99
C ALA A 279 -6.86 19.76 16.21
N ALA A 280 -7.49 18.88 15.41
CA ALA A 280 -6.82 17.74 14.76
C ALA A 280 -5.62 18.13 13.88
N TRP A 281 -5.55 19.39 13.43
CA TRP A 281 -4.46 19.87 12.59
C TRP A 281 -3.18 20.25 13.35
N TYR A 282 -3.23 20.40 14.67
CA TYR A 282 -2.03 20.66 15.49
C TYR A 282 -1.93 19.77 16.74
N LYS A 283 -2.94 18.95 16.99
CA LYS A 283 -2.96 18.01 18.10
C LYS A 283 -1.88 16.94 17.91
N ASP A 284 -1.30 16.52 19.04
CA ASP A 284 -0.24 15.48 19.09
C ASP A 284 1.06 15.88 18.38
N THR A 285 1.24 17.18 18.15
CA THR A 285 2.48 17.74 17.63
C THR A 285 3.39 18.17 18.78
N PRO A 286 4.72 18.20 18.62
CA PRO A 286 5.63 18.59 19.70
C PRO A 286 5.32 19.97 20.31
N MET A 287 4.67 20.84 19.52
CA MET A 287 4.30 22.21 19.90
C MET A 287 2.80 22.40 20.16
N ASP A 288 2.00 21.34 20.32
CA ASP A 288 0.55 21.43 20.55
C ASP A 288 0.20 22.43 21.67
N GLY A 289 0.83 22.31 22.84
CA GLY A 289 0.57 23.21 23.96
C GLY A 289 0.88 24.68 23.66
N THR A 290 1.88 24.96 22.81
CA THR A 290 2.24 26.32 22.37
C THR A 290 1.22 26.85 21.37
N ILE A 291 0.80 26.02 20.41
CA ILE A 291 -0.21 26.37 19.41
C ILE A 291 -1.56 26.62 20.10
N SER A 292 -1.98 25.73 21.00
CA SER A 292 -3.20 25.87 21.82
C SER A 292 -3.22 27.20 22.60
N LYS A 293 -2.11 27.57 23.25
CA LYS A 293 -1.99 28.85 23.98
C LYS A 293 -2.00 30.07 23.04
N PHE A 294 -1.39 29.96 21.87
CA PHE A 294 -1.40 31.03 20.88
C PHE A 294 -2.82 31.28 20.38
N LEU A 295 -3.52 30.22 19.99
CA LEU A 295 -4.89 30.27 19.47
C LEU A 295 -5.89 30.75 20.51
N SER A 296 -5.75 30.37 21.78
CA SER A 296 -6.63 30.87 22.85
C SER A 296 -6.49 32.38 23.09
N LYS A 297 -5.28 32.93 22.90
CA LYS A 297 -4.98 34.35 23.12
C LYS A 297 -5.26 35.23 21.89
N HIS A 298 -4.96 34.76 20.69
CA HIS A 298 -5.00 35.57 19.46
C HIS A 298 -6.18 35.21 18.56
N GLY A 299 -6.75 34.02 18.74
CA GLY A 299 -7.68 33.41 17.80
C GLY A 299 -6.97 32.91 16.54
N PHE A 300 -7.76 32.60 15.53
CA PHE A 300 -7.30 32.23 14.20
C PHE A 300 -7.98 33.14 13.17
N LYS A 301 -7.50 34.39 13.07
CA LYS A 301 -8.21 35.48 12.39
C LYS A 301 -7.50 35.96 11.13
N THR A 302 -6.19 35.77 11.06
CA THR A 302 -5.33 36.32 10.01
C THR A 302 -4.46 35.24 9.37
N GLY A 303 -3.96 35.50 8.17
CA GLY A 303 -2.96 34.63 7.53
C GLY A 303 -1.66 34.52 8.33
N TYR A 304 -1.33 35.51 9.17
CA TYR A 304 -0.19 35.44 10.07
C TYR A 304 -0.38 34.38 11.17
N ASP A 305 -1.56 34.34 11.79
CA ASP A 305 -1.88 33.35 12.83
C ASP A 305 -1.70 31.93 12.29
N TYR A 306 -2.09 31.72 11.03
CA TYR A 306 -1.86 30.49 10.30
C TYR A 306 -0.37 30.16 10.12
N LEU A 307 0.39 31.05 9.49
CA LEU A 307 1.81 30.83 9.22
C LEU A 307 2.60 30.60 10.51
N TYR A 308 2.25 31.28 11.58
CA TYR A 308 2.86 31.11 12.89
C TYR A 308 2.64 29.69 13.45
N CYS A 309 1.40 29.18 13.41
CA CYS A 309 1.12 27.81 13.84
C CYS A 309 1.82 26.76 12.98
N VAL A 310 1.92 26.98 11.65
CA VAL A 310 2.68 26.09 10.75
C VAL A 310 4.18 26.11 11.06
N LEU A 311 4.76 27.28 11.31
CA LEU A 311 6.16 27.41 11.68
C LEU A 311 6.47 26.70 13.00
N LEU A 312 5.56 26.76 13.96
CA LEU A 312 5.69 25.99 15.21
C LEU A 312 5.66 24.48 14.96
N HIS A 313 4.89 24.02 13.97
CA HIS A 313 4.85 22.62 13.58
C HIS A 313 6.15 22.14 12.91
N THR A 314 6.80 22.98 12.09
CA THR A 314 7.98 22.59 11.29
C THR A 314 9.32 22.73 12.01
N ARG A 315 9.38 23.47 13.12
CA ARG A 315 10.63 23.80 13.86
C ARG A 315 11.36 22.64 14.55
N PHE A 316 11.02 21.39 14.27
CA PHE A 316 11.70 20.20 14.81
C PHE A 316 12.15 19.16 13.77
N ARG A 317 12.17 19.48 12.47
CA ARG A 317 12.82 18.64 11.43
C ARG A 317 14.19 19.17 11.00
N SER A 318 14.97 19.67 11.95
CA SER A 318 16.41 19.85 11.80
C SER A 318 17.11 19.06 12.89
N ILE A 319 17.46 17.81 12.57
CA ILE A 319 18.70 17.05 12.85
C ILE A 319 18.57 15.72 12.13
#